data_AF-A0A1Y1L348-F1
#
_entry.id   AF-A0A1Y1L348-F1
#
_cell.length_a   1.000
_cell.length_b   1.000
_cell.length_c   1.000
_cell.angle_alpha   90.00
_cell.angle_beta   90.00
_cell.angle_gamma   90.00
#
_symmetry.space_group_name_H-M   'P 1'
#
loop_
_entity.id
_entity.type
_entity.pdbx_description
1 polymer ?
#
loop_
_entity_poly.entity_id
_entity_poly.type
_entity_poly.pdbx_seq_one_letter_code
_entity_poly.pdbx_strand_id
1 'polypeptide(L)'
;RRDKVQAKLVELLSVAASTDVPDSPLTVDESLVCGSPGKIMDALTLHQVLHIPSEKHVFYGPSGKTPRFPNPRDFKLAIVDDPSGIRIRVGFHSPALSSICIDVRLLVAIGFDAWPSSSNFPVRVPLGHSDCVLYYKAAQTGLYLVGYGVQSIGWQIRLPAAECTLESNYSPNSTVRRIFLILSSVLREINEDHRRYQVPPPKPVPFNCYRFPIEFSTPTHSDRRSSRTSKTTYQPPRRSP
;
A
#
# COMPACT_ATOMS: atom_id res chain seq x y z
N ARG A 1 12.25 -8.09 5.82
CA ARG A 1 12.34 -8.88 4.57
C ARG A 1 10.99 -8.74 3.86
N ARG A 2 10.99 -8.26 2.60
CA ARG A 2 9.78 -7.74 1.91
C ARG A 2 8.77 -8.85 1.59
N ASP A 3 9.26 -10.03 1.27
CA ASP A 3 8.54 -11.29 1.09
C ASP A 3 7.62 -11.63 2.27
N LYS A 4 8.11 -11.48 3.51
CA LYS A 4 7.29 -11.75 4.71
C LYS A 4 6.15 -10.76 4.89
N VAL A 5 6.38 -9.49 4.54
CA VAL A 5 5.36 -8.45 4.62
C VAL A 5 4.28 -8.68 3.56
N GLN A 6 4.69 -9.02 2.34
CA GLN A 6 3.76 -9.41 1.27
C GLN A 6 2.93 -10.63 1.67
N ALA A 7 3.56 -11.69 2.16
CA ALA A 7 2.87 -12.91 2.60
C ALA A 7 1.88 -12.60 3.72
N LYS A 8 2.27 -11.79 4.72
CA LYS A 8 1.37 -11.41 5.81
C LYS A 8 0.21 -10.56 5.33
N LEU A 9 0.42 -9.66 4.37
CA LEU A 9 -0.67 -8.88 3.79
C LEU A 9 -1.68 -9.78 3.06
N VAL A 10 -1.20 -10.74 2.28
CA VAL A 10 -2.04 -11.73 1.58
C VAL A 10 -2.81 -12.59 2.58
N GLU A 11 -2.16 -13.04 3.65
CA GLU A 11 -2.78 -13.80 4.73
C GLU A 11 -3.92 -12.99 5.38
N LEU A 12 -3.65 -11.73 5.79
CA LEU A 12 -4.65 -10.85 6.39
C LEU A 12 -5.84 -10.59 5.44
N LEU A 13 -5.57 -10.41 4.14
CA LEU A 13 -6.62 -10.26 3.13
C LEU A 13 -7.47 -11.52 2.97
N SER A 14 -6.83 -12.70 3.00
CA SER A 14 -7.54 -13.97 2.91
C SER A 14 -8.45 -14.21 4.12
N VAL A 15 -7.95 -13.90 5.33
CA VAL A 15 -8.74 -13.98 6.57
C VAL A 15 -9.92 -13.02 6.49
N ALA A 16 -9.70 -11.76 6.09
CA ALA A 16 -10.75 -10.76 5.94
C ALA A 16 -11.80 -11.15 4.89
N ALA A 17 -11.42 -11.84 3.81
CA ALA A 17 -12.36 -12.30 2.77
C ALA A 17 -13.14 -13.56 3.16
N SER A 18 -12.58 -14.37 4.08
CA SER A 18 -13.19 -15.60 4.61
C SER A 18 -14.13 -15.37 5.79
N THR A 19 -13.92 -14.27 6.52
CA THR A 19 -14.77 -13.90 7.65
C THR A 19 -16.06 -13.29 7.11
N ASP A 20 -17.22 -13.73 7.60
CA ASP A 20 -18.48 -13.08 7.30
C ASP A 20 -18.46 -11.66 7.87
N VAL A 21 -18.34 -10.70 6.96
CA VAL A 21 -18.34 -9.27 7.28
C VAL A 21 -19.77 -8.88 7.67
N PRO A 22 -19.98 -8.10 8.74
CA PRO A 22 -21.31 -7.64 9.11
C PRO A 22 -21.96 -6.89 7.94
N ASP A 23 -23.20 -7.26 7.61
CA ASP A 23 -23.92 -6.67 6.48
C ASP A 23 -24.13 -5.16 6.63
N SER A 24 -24.08 -4.65 7.86
CA SER A 24 -24.19 -3.22 8.15
C SER A 24 -23.07 -2.68 9.04
N PRO A 25 -22.55 -1.46 8.77
CA PRO A 25 -21.68 -0.73 9.69
C PRO A 25 -22.27 -0.57 11.10
N LEU A 26 -23.60 -0.59 11.23
CA LEU A 26 -24.31 -0.48 12.51
C LEU A 26 -24.23 -1.76 13.35
N THR A 27 -23.86 -2.88 12.73
CA THR A 27 -23.74 -4.19 13.40
C THR A 27 -22.29 -4.56 13.71
N VAL A 28 -21.35 -3.69 13.37
CA VAL A 28 -19.93 -3.88 13.70
C VAL A 28 -19.72 -3.48 15.16
N ASP A 29 -19.12 -4.36 15.95
CA ASP A 29 -18.66 -4.02 17.29
C ASP A 29 -17.46 -3.07 17.20
N GLU A 30 -17.73 -1.79 17.45
CA GLU A 30 -16.73 -0.71 17.39
C GLU A 30 -15.62 -0.84 18.45
N SER A 31 -15.84 -1.65 19.49
CA SER A 31 -14.81 -1.88 20.52
C SER A 31 -13.69 -2.80 20.04
N LEU A 32 -13.96 -3.63 19.04
CA LEU A 32 -13.01 -4.60 18.47
C LEU A 32 -12.55 -4.20 17.07
N VAL A 33 -13.43 -3.59 16.26
CA VAL A 33 -13.16 -3.28 14.85
C VAL A 33 -13.66 -1.87 14.52
N CYS A 34 -12.86 -1.09 13.79
CA CYS A 34 -13.31 0.22 13.32
C CYS A 34 -14.38 0.05 12.23
N GLY A 35 -15.65 0.19 12.62
CA GLY A 35 -16.83 0.01 11.76
C GLY A 35 -17.00 1.02 10.62
N SER A 36 -16.13 2.02 10.53
CA SER A 36 -15.98 2.84 9.33
C SER A 36 -14.54 3.30 9.18
N PRO A 37 -13.89 3.03 8.03
CA PRO A 37 -12.54 3.52 7.77
C PRO A 37 -12.46 5.04 8.00
N GLY A 38 -11.53 5.48 8.85
CA GLY A 38 -11.31 6.90 9.13
C GLY A 38 -12.12 7.52 10.28
N LYS A 39 -12.88 6.74 11.05
CA LYS A 39 -13.59 7.23 12.25
C LYS A 39 -12.63 7.70 13.37
N ILE A 40 -11.55 6.95 13.56
CA ILE A 40 -10.50 7.27 14.53
C ILE A 40 -9.27 7.66 13.72
N MET A 41 -9.00 8.97 13.68
CA MET A 41 -7.77 9.53 13.14
C MET A 41 -7.11 10.37 14.22
N ASP A 42 -5.79 10.35 14.27
CA ASP A 42 -5.04 11.36 15.01
C ASP A 42 -5.32 12.76 14.41
N ALA A 43 -5.27 13.79 15.25
CA ALA A 43 -5.51 15.17 14.87
C ALA A 43 -4.59 15.65 13.73
N LEU A 44 -3.31 15.25 13.72
CA LEU A 44 -2.39 15.62 12.64
C LEU A 44 -2.78 14.93 11.32
N THR A 45 -3.14 13.66 11.39
CA THR A 45 -3.62 12.88 10.24
C THR A 45 -4.92 13.48 9.68
N LEU A 46 -5.88 13.83 10.54
CA LEU A 46 -7.12 14.49 10.15
C LEU A 46 -6.86 15.85 9.49
N HIS A 47 -5.98 16.67 10.08
CA HIS A 47 -5.59 17.95 9.51
C HIS A 47 -5.03 17.77 8.09
N GLN A 48 -4.16 16.78 7.87
CA GLN A 48 -3.63 16.47 6.54
C GLN A 48 -4.73 16.04 5.57
N VAL A 49 -5.63 15.14 5.97
CA VAL A 49 -6.75 14.67 5.14
C VAL A 49 -7.67 15.84 4.74
N LEU A 50 -7.97 16.75 5.67
CA LEU A 50 -8.82 17.91 5.38
C LEU A 50 -8.15 18.94 4.44
N HIS A 51 -6.82 18.97 4.37
CA HIS A 51 -6.07 19.82 3.45
C HIS A 51 -5.90 19.22 2.06
N ILE A 52 -6.24 17.93 1.86
CA ILE A 52 -6.24 17.34 0.54
C ILE A 52 -7.42 17.93 -0.26
N PRO A 53 -7.22 18.32 -1.54
CA PRO A 53 -8.31 18.78 -2.39
C PRO A 53 -9.43 17.74 -2.49
N SER A 54 -10.68 18.18 -2.46
CA SER A 54 -11.87 17.31 -2.51
C SER A 54 -11.90 16.37 -3.71
N GLU A 55 -11.34 16.80 -4.85
CA GLU A 55 -11.19 15.99 -6.07
C GLU A 55 -10.32 14.73 -5.90
N LYS A 56 -9.48 14.71 -4.86
CA LYS A 56 -8.60 13.58 -4.53
C LYS A 56 -9.16 12.71 -3.40
N HIS A 57 -10.31 13.08 -2.84
CA HIS A 57 -10.96 12.28 -1.80
C HIS A 57 -11.80 11.17 -2.43
N VAL A 58 -11.44 9.92 -2.13
CA VAL A 58 -12.23 8.75 -2.51
C VAL A 58 -12.91 8.22 -1.26
N PHE A 59 -14.19 8.54 -1.11
CA PHE A 59 -15.03 7.96 -0.07
C PHE A 59 -15.65 6.69 -0.61
N TYR A 60 -15.19 5.54 -0.12
CA TYR A 60 -15.82 4.28 -0.41
C TYR A 60 -16.88 4.00 0.65
N GLY A 61 -18.13 3.93 0.23
CA GLY A 61 -19.27 3.66 1.07
C GLY A 61 -20.43 3.10 0.26
N PRO A 62 -21.43 2.51 0.91
CA PRO A 62 -22.58 1.95 0.24
C PRO A 62 -23.32 3.02 -0.55
N SER A 63 -23.54 2.78 -1.84
CA SER A 63 -24.41 3.60 -2.68
C SER A 63 -25.82 2.98 -2.64
N GLY A 64 -26.73 3.55 -1.83
CA GLY A 64 -28.12 3.11 -1.77
C GLY A 64 -28.77 3.14 -0.37
N LYS A 65 -30.02 2.69 -0.29
CA LYS A 65 -30.84 2.64 0.94
C LYS A 65 -30.37 1.60 1.97
N THR A 66 -29.45 0.70 1.60
CA THR A 66 -28.90 -0.33 2.48
C THR A 66 -27.43 -0.02 2.75
N PRO A 67 -27.08 0.34 4.00
CA PRO A 67 -25.69 0.62 4.35
C PRO A 67 -24.93 -0.70 4.41
N ARG A 68 -24.32 -1.13 3.30
CA ARG A 68 -23.45 -2.29 3.22
C ARG A 68 -22.01 -1.93 3.61
N PHE A 69 -21.41 -2.73 4.49
CA PHE A 69 -19.99 -2.56 4.82
C PHE A 69 -19.11 -2.92 3.62
N PRO A 70 -17.99 -2.21 3.38
CA PRO A 70 -17.05 -2.54 2.30
C PRO A 70 -16.57 -3.98 2.35
N ASN A 71 -16.88 -4.78 1.32
CA ASN A 71 -16.43 -6.15 1.28
C ASN A 71 -15.07 -6.22 0.55
N PRO A 72 -14.04 -6.90 1.10
CA PRO A 72 -12.78 -7.15 0.38
C PRO A 72 -12.95 -7.75 -1.02
N ARG A 73 -14.07 -8.45 -1.28
CA ARG A 73 -14.46 -9.02 -2.58
C ARG A 73 -14.81 -7.97 -3.63
N ASP A 74 -15.14 -6.75 -3.23
CA ASP A 74 -15.48 -5.66 -4.14
C ASP A 74 -14.22 -5.01 -4.78
N PHE A 75 -13.03 -5.46 -4.38
CA PHE A 75 -11.75 -4.91 -4.81
C PHE A 75 -10.94 -5.90 -5.65
N LYS A 76 -10.26 -5.36 -6.67
CA LYS A 76 -9.21 -6.06 -7.40
C LYS A 76 -7.86 -5.63 -6.85
N LEU A 77 -7.25 -6.49 -6.04
CA LEU A 77 -5.96 -6.24 -5.42
C LEU A 77 -4.84 -6.93 -6.21
N ALA A 78 -3.77 -6.20 -6.50
CA ALA A 78 -2.53 -6.76 -7.01
C ALA A 78 -1.36 -6.27 -6.16
N ILE A 79 -0.62 -7.22 -5.57
CA ILE A 79 0.56 -6.94 -4.75
C ILE A 79 1.77 -7.46 -5.50
N VAL A 80 2.68 -6.56 -5.86
CA VAL A 80 3.86 -6.86 -6.66
C VAL A 80 5.08 -6.36 -5.91
N ASP A 81 6.09 -7.22 -5.73
CA ASP A 81 7.39 -6.77 -5.23
C ASP A 81 8.17 -6.12 -6.37
N ASP A 82 8.51 -4.85 -6.21
CA ASP A 82 9.24 -4.03 -7.17
C ASP A 82 10.65 -3.72 -6.60
N PRO A 83 11.67 -3.49 -7.43
CA PRO A 83 12.98 -3.06 -6.96
C PRO A 83 12.91 -1.85 -6.02
N SER A 84 11.95 -0.96 -6.24
CA SER A 84 11.75 0.26 -5.47
C SER A 84 10.82 0.11 -4.26
N GLY A 85 10.24 -1.06 -3.98
CA GLY A 85 9.35 -1.30 -2.84
C GLY A 85 8.21 -2.29 -3.14
N ILE A 86 7.33 -2.52 -2.17
CA ILE A 86 6.12 -3.35 -2.40
C ILE A 86 5.05 -2.46 -3.00
N ARG A 87 4.63 -2.75 -4.23
CA ARG A 87 3.57 -2.02 -4.94
C ARG A 87 2.23 -2.72 -4.72
N ILE A 88 1.26 -2.00 -4.17
CA ILE A 88 -0.10 -2.47 -3.92
C ILE A 88 -1.02 -1.65 -4.81
N ARG A 89 -1.60 -2.30 -5.81
CA ARG A 89 -2.57 -1.70 -6.72
C ARG A 89 -3.97 -2.15 -6.32
N VAL A 90 -4.82 -1.18 -6.00
CA VAL A 90 -6.21 -1.39 -5.61
C VAL A 90 -7.10 -0.84 -6.71
N GLY A 91 -7.80 -1.73 -7.41
CA GLY A 91 -8.89 -1.40 -8.31
C GLY A 91 -10.25 -1.79 -7.71
N PHE A 92 -11.32 -1.26 -8.29
CA PHE A 92 -12.68 -1.53 -7.84
C PHE A 92 -13.41 -2.41 -8.86
N HIS A 93 -14.22 -3.37 -8.39
CA HIS A 93 -15.08 -4.18 -9.26
C HIS A 93 -16.35 -3.43 -9.69
N SER A 94 -16.74 -2.38 -8.94
CA SER A 94 -17.89 -1.55 -9.26
C SER A 94 -17.69 -0.82 -10.60
N PRO A 95 -18.64 -0.91 -11.55
CA PRO A 95 -18.57 -0.18 -12.83
C PRO A 95 -18.48 1.34 -12.66
N ALA A 96 -19.01 1.90 -11.56
CA ALA A 96 -18.97 3.33 -11.29
C ALA A 96 -17.55 3.83 -10.93
N LEU A 97 -16.69 2.94 -10.42
CA LEU A 97 -15.34 3.27 -9.96
C LEU A 97 -14.26 2.53 -10.77
N SER A 98 -14.62 1.94 -11.92
CA SER A 98 -13.71 1.13 -12.73
C SER A 98 -12.54 1.92 -13.32
N SER A 99 -12.69 3.23 -13.46
CA SER A 99 -11.63 4.15 -13.91
C SER A 99 -10.66 4.53 -12.78
N ILE A 100 -11.05 4.34 -11.53
CA ILE A 100 -10.24 4.71 -10.36
C ILE A 100 -9.34 3.52 -10.00
N CYS A 101 -8.04 3.81 -9.93
CA CYS A 101 -7.07 2.85 -9.47
C CYS A 101 -6.13 3.52 -8.47
N ILE A 102 -6.07 3.00 -7.26
CA ILE A 102 -5.17 3.47 -6.22
C ILE A 102 -3.88 2.67 -6.33
N ASP A 103 -2.75 3.36 -6.38
CA ASP A 103 -1.42 2.76 -6.45
C ASP A 103 -0.63 3.19 -5.21
N VAL A 104 -0.40 2.24 -4.30
CA VAL A 104 0.30 2.46 -3.05
C VAL A 104 1.65 1.79 -3.12
N ARG A 105 2.71 2.52 -2.76
CA ARG A 105 4.05 1.96 -2.65
C ARG A 105 4.47 1.91 -1.18
N LEU A 106 4.62 0.70 -0.66
CA LEU A 106 5.07 0.45 0.70
C LEU A 106 6.58 0.23 0.72
N LEU A 107 7.28 1.05 1.51
CA LEU A 107 8.72 0.93 1.74
C LEU A 107 8.95 0.40 3.15
N VAL A 108 9.61 -0.74 3.26
CA VAL A 108 10.06 -1.27 4.56
C VAL A 108 11.46 -0.73 4.81
N ALA A 109 11.61 0.03 5.89
CA ALA A 109 12.85 0.74 6.20
C ALA A 109 13.32 0.49 7.65
N ILE A 110 14.62 0.67 7.87
CA ILE A 110 15.23 0.76 9.20
C ILE A 110 15.48 2.25 9.48
N GLY A 111 14.90 2.76 10.56
CA GLY A 111 15.12 4.15 11.00
C GLY A 111 16.39 4.27 11.84
N PHE A 112 17.12 5.37 11.65
CA PHE A 112 18.19 5.81 12.54
C PHE A 112 18.00 7.30 12.85
N ASP A 113 18.33 7.69 14.07
CA ASP A 113 18.11 9.06 14.56
C ASP A 113 19.18 10.05 14.08
N ALA A 114 20.29 9.56 13.53
CA ALA A 114 21.43 10.38 13.11
C ALA A 114 21.90 10.03 11.69
N TRP A 115 22.44 11.03 11.00
CA TRP A 115 23.03 10.88 9.67
C TRP A 115 24.42 10.21 9.73
N PRO A 116 24.88 9.59 8.63
CA PRO A 116 26.25 9.08 8.53
C PRO A 116 27.28 10.19 8.78
N SER A 117 28.41 9.83 9.36
CA SER A 117 29.52 10.76 9.61
C SER A 117 30.04 11.45 8.33
N SER A 118 29.96 10.76 7.19
CA SER A 118 30.31 11.29 5.86
C SER A 118 29.31 12.32 5.30
N SER A 119 28.17 12.51 5.97
CA SER A 119 27.15 13.50 5.64
C SER A 119 26.93 14.52 6.75
N ASN A 120 27.87 14.63 7.67
CA ASN A 120 27.75 15.56 8.78
C ASN A 120 27.82 17.02 8.29
N PHE A 121 26.96 17.87 8.86
CA PHE A 121 27.10 19.31 8.80
C PHE A 121 28.25 19.71 9.74
N PRO A 122 29.26 20.53 9.34
CA PRO A 122 29.29 21.59 8.32
C PRO A 122 30.07 21.26 7.03
N VAL A 123 30.52 20.01 6.84
CA VAL A 123 31.42 19.65 5.71
C VAL A 123 30.77 19.93 4.34
N ARG A 124 29.43 19.86 4.26
CA ARG A 124 28.67 20.05 3.02
C ARG A 124 28.16 21.47 2.78
N VAL A 125 27.98 22.25 3.82
CA VAL A 125 27.36 23.58 3.73
C VAL A 125 28.16 24.55 4.61
N PRO A 126 28.75 25.61 4.02
CA PRO A 126 29.46 26.62 4.78
C PRO A 126 28.58 27.26 5.85
N LEU A 127 29.15 27.57 7.01
CA LEU A 127 28.44 28.25 8.09
C LEU A 127 27.94 29.65 7.69
N GLY A 128 28.54 30.27 6.66
CA GLY A 128 28.09 31.55 6.10
C GLY A 128 26.90 31.45 5.14
N HIS A 129 26.38 30.27 4.87
CA HIS A 129 25.19 30.11 4.03
C HIS A 129 23.95 30.66 4.75
N SER A 130 23.09 31.41 4.05
CA SER A 130 21.87 32.01 4.63
C SER A 130 20.98 30.96 5.31
N ASP A 131 20.93 29.77 4.72
CA ASP A 131 20.08 28.66 5.16
C ASP A 131 20.83 27.66 6.06
N CYS A 132 21.98 28.03 6.63
CA CYS A 132 22.80 27.14 7.46
C CYS A 132 22.01 26.48 8.61
N VAL A 133 21.16 27.25 9.30
CA VAL A 133 20.30 26.75 10.39
C VAL A 133 19.27 25.75 9.87
N LEU A 134 18.73 25.97 8.67
CA LEU A 134 17.77 25.06 8.05
C LEU A 134 18.44 23.71 7.75
N TYR A 135 19.64 23.73 7.16
CA TYR A 135 20.39 22.51 6.89
C TYR A 135 20.79 21.76 8.15
N TYR A 136 21.15 22.50 9.22
CA TYR A 136 21.40 21.90 10.52
C TYR A 136 20.14 21.19 11.08
N LYS A 137 18.97 21.84 11.02
CA LYS A 137 17.70 21.22 11.43
C LYS A 137 17.35 19.99 10.57
N ALA A 138 17.56 20.07 9.25
CA ALA A 138 17.31 18.94 8.35
C ALA A 138 18.21 17.73 8.70
N ALA A 139 19.47 17.97 9.07
CA ALA A 139 20.41 16.92 9.50
C ALA A 139 20.00 16.21 10.81
N GLN A 140 19.13 16.83 11.63
CA GLN A 140 18.61 16.24 12.87
C GLN A 140 17.40 15.32 12.67
N THR A 141 16.83 15.25 11.46
CA THR A 141 15.59 14.50 11.20
C THR A 141 15.78 12.97 11.04
N GLY A 142 17.01 12.49 11.21
CA GLY A 142 17.37 11.07 11.05
C GLY A 142 17.41 10.59 9.60
N LEU A 143 17.61 9.29 9.42
CA LEU A 143 17.64 8.62 8.11
C LEU A 143 16.87 7.31 8.12
N TYR A 144 16.53 6.85 6.92
CA TYR A 144 15.90 5.55 6.70
C TYR A 144 16.71 4.71 5.71
N LEU A 145 17.08 3.49 6.10
CA LEU A 145 17.68 2.52 5.19
C LEU A 145 16.59 1.65 4.57
N VAL A 146 16.46 1.69 3.25
CA VAL A 146 15.49 0.92 2.48
C VAL A 146 16.22 -0.12 1.65
N GLY A 147 15.76 -1.37 1.64
CA GLY A 147 16.36 -2.41 0.79
C GLY A 147 16.22 -2.06 -0.70
N TYR A 148 17.33 -2.08 -1.43
CA TYR A 148 17.37 -1.80 -2.87
C TYR A 148 17.30 -3.09 -3.67
N GLY A 149 16.35 -3.21 -4.60
CA GLY A 149 16.22 -4.38 -5.47
C GLY A 149 15.53 -5.59 -4.83
N VAL A 150 15.11 -6.55 -5.66
CA VAL A 150 14.34 -7.74 -5.25
C VAL A 150 15.20 -8.81 -4.58
N GLN A 151 16.51 -8.81 -4.83
CA GLN A 151 17.46 -9.79 -4.28
C GLN A 151 18.83 -9.19 -3.89
N SER A 152 18.92 -7.86 -3.78
CA SER A 152 20.18 -7.21 -3.43
C SER A 152 20.36 -7.09 -1.92
N ILE A 153 21.62 -7.19 -1.47
CA ILE A 153 22.04 -6.95 -0.09
C ILE A 153 22.24 -5.43 0.15
N GLY A 154 22.16 -4.62 -0.92
CA GLY A 154 22.34 -3.19 -0.90
C GLY A 154 21.20 -2.46 -0.20
N TRP A 155 21.56 -1.48 0.60
CA TRP A 155 20.64 -0.56 1.25
C TRP A 155 20.74 0.81 0.60
N GLN A 156 19.59 1.40 0.28
CA GLN A 156 19.47 2.78 -0.16
C GLN A 156 19.20 3.66 1.06
N ILE A 157 20.01 4.70 1.23
CA ILE A 157 19.76 5.75 2.22
C ILE A 157 18.65 6.66 1.68
N ARG A 158 17.63 6.92 2.50
CA ARG A 158 16.56 7.89 2.21
C ARG A 158 16.37 8.84 3.39
N LEU A 159 16.06 10.09 3.07
CA LEU A 159 15.96 11.20 4.02
C LEU A 159 14.63 11.95 3.88
N PRO A 160 13.46 11.26 3.89
CA PRO A 160 12.18 11.88 3.59
C PRO A 160 11.79 13.00 4.57
N ALA A 161 12.13 12.86 5.86
CA ALA A 161 11.85 13.89 6.86
C ALA A 161 12.67 15.17 6.62
N ALA A 162 13.93 15.01 6.20
CA ALA A 162 14.80 16.13 5.84
C ALA A 162 14.31 16.83 4.57
N GLU A 163 13.96 16.05 3.54
CA GLU A 163 13.38 16.55 2.30
C GLU A 163 12.10 17.35 2.57
N CYS A 164 11.19 16.82 3.39
CA CYS A 164 9.96 17.51 3.77
C CYS A 164 10.25 18.80 4.56
N THR A 165 11.22 18.77 5.48
CA THR A 165 11.63 19.96 6.24
C THR A 165 12.15 21.06 5.31
N LEU A 166 13.02 20.70 4.37
CA LEU A 166 13.55 21.63 3.36
C LEU A 166 12.44 22.16 2.44
N GLU A 167 11.52 21.29 2.03
CA GLU A 167 10.43 21.64 1.13
C GLU A 167 9.43 22.61 1.77
N SER A 168 9.09 22.36 3.04
CA SER A 168 8.10 23.13 3.80
C SER A 168 8.59 24.50 4.25
N ASN A 169 9.91 24.71 4.33
CA ASN A 169 10.48 25.94 4.88
C ASN A 169 10.32 27.16 3.96
N TYR A 170 10.33 26.95 2.64
CA TYR A 170 10.24 28.06 1.69
C TYR A 170 8.78 28.45 1.40
N SER A 171 8.52 29.76 1.38
CA SER A 171 7.17 30.26 1.05
C SER A 171 6.76 29.86 -0.38
N PRO A 172 5.45 29.69 -0.65
CA PRO A 172 4.96 29.31 -1.99
C PRO A 172 5.39 30.28 -3.10
N ASN A 173 5.62 31.55 -2.76
CA ASN A 173 6.01 32.60 -3.69
C ASN A 173 7.52 32.79 -3.81
N SER A 174 8.33 32.10 -2.99
CA SER A 174 9.79 32.22 -3.04
C SER A 174 10.37 31.76 -4.38
N THR A 175 11.46 32.38 -4.80
CA THR A 175 12.19 32.02 -6.02
C THR A 175 12.67 30.57 -5.98
N VAL A 176 13.17 30.11 -4.84
CA VAL A 176 13.64 28.72 -4.64
C VAL A 176 12.52 27.72 -4.88
N ARG A 177 11.34 27.94 -4.29
CA ARG A 177 10.18 27.07 -4.47
C ARG A 177 9.70 27.06 -5.92
N ARG A 178 9.64 28.23 -6.58
CA ARG A 178 9.25 28.35 -8.00
C ARG A 178 10.19 27.56 -8.91
N ILE A 179 11.51 27.72 -8.74
CA ILE A 179 12.51 26.98 -9.51
C ILE A 179 12.37 25.46 -9.29
N PHE A 180 12.21 25.04 -8.03
CA PHE A 180 11.99 23.63 -7.70
C PHE A 180 10.76 23.04 -8.40
N LEU A 181 9.64 23.76 -8.41
CA LEU A 181 8.41 23.31 -9.06
C LEU A 181 8.55 23.22 -10.58
N ILE A 182 9.22 24.19 -11.21
CA ILE A 182 9.48 24.18 -12.66
C ILE A 182 10.36 22.99 -13.03
N LEU A 183 11.48 22.80 -12.34
CA LEU A 183 12.39 21.67 -12.58
C LEU A 183 11.71 20.32 -12.37
N SER A 184 10.88 20.22 -11.32
CA SER A 184 10.09 19.01 -11.06
C SER A 184 9.07 18.73 -12.15
N SER A 185 8.42 19.76 -12.72
CA SER A 185 7.50 19.59 -13.85
C SER A 185 8.23 19.11 -15.10
N VAL A 186 9.36 19.74 -15.43
CA VAL A 186 10.18 19.37 -16.60
C VAL A 186 10.68 17.93 -16.47
N LEU A 187 11.20 17.54 -15.30
CA LEU A 187 11.63 16.16 -15.06
C LEU A 187 10.48 15.16 -15.16
N ARG A 188 9.29 15.53 -14.69
CA ARG A 188 8.09 14.69 -14.82
C ARG A 188 7.69 14.54 -16.29
N GLU A 189 7.70 15.60 -17.07
CA GLU A 189 7.41 15.58 -18.50
C GLU A 189 8.40 14.67 -19.25
N ILE A 190 9.70 14.82 -19.00
CA ILE A 190 10.74 13.96 -19.57
C ILE A 190 10.52 12.49 -19.20
N ASN A 191 10.15 12.19 -17.95
CA ASN A 191 9.93 10.83 -17.50
C ASN A 191 8.66 10.20 -18.12
N GLU A 192 7.58 10.99 -18.28
CA GLU A 192 6.37 10.54 -18.96
C GLU A 192 6.62 10.30 -20.45
N ASP A 193 7.38 11.17 -21.12
CA ASP A 193 7.81 10.97 -22.50
C ASP A 193 8.68 9.72 -22.63
N HIS A 194 9.67 9.54 -21.75
CA HIS A 194 10.53 8.36 -21.76
C HIS A 194 9.72 7.05 -21.60
N ARG A 195 8.68 7.04 -20.76
CA ARG A 195 7.77 5.90 -20.63
C ARG A 195 6.96 5.63 -21.90
N ARG A 196 6.56 6.66 -22.64
CA ARG A 196 5.83 6.51 -23.91
C ARG A 196 6.72 5.92 -25.01
N TYR A 197 8.03 6.22 -24.99
CA TYR A 197 8.99 5.72 -25.97
C TYR A 197 9.61 4.35 -25.62
N GLN A 198 9.41 3.84 -24.41
CA GLN A 198 9.73 2.44 -24.09
C GLN A 198 8.69 1.51 -24.72
N VAL A 199 9.01 0.98 -25.91
CA VAL A 199 8.32 -0.20 -26.48
C VAL A 199 8.38 -1.32 -25.44
N PRO A 200 7.26 -1.96 -25.05
CA PRO A 200 7.31 -3.04 -24.09
C PRO A 200 8.21 -4.16 -24.62
N PRO A 201 9.08 -4.77 -23.79
CA PRO A 201 9.83 -5.93 -24.22
C PRO A 201 8.87 -7.02 -24.71
N PRO A 202 9.25 -7.84 -25.71
CA PRO A 202 8.42 -8.96 -26.16
C PRO A 202 8.03 -9.80 -24.95
N LYS A 203 6.74 -10.17 -24.89
CA LYS A 203 6.09 -10.83 -23.75
C LYS A 203 7.03 -11.89 -23.15
N PRO A 204 7.42 -11.78 -21.88
CA PRO A 204 8.11 -12.89 -21.23
C PRO A 204 7.17 -14.10 -21.20
N VAL A 205 7.74 -15.25 -21.56
CA VAL A 205 7.20 -16.60 -21.38
C VAL A 205 6.54 -16.69 -19.98
N PRO A 206 5.37 -17.31 -19.82
CA PRO A 206 4.58 -17.20 -18.59
C PRO A 206 5.38 -17.67 -17.37
N PHE A 207 5.89 -16.71 -16.61
CA PHE A 207 6.19 -16.91 -15.20
C PHE A 207 4.85 -16.98 -14.47
N ASN A 208 4.71 -17.97 -13.60
CA ASN A 208 3.56 -18.19 -12.73
C ASN A 208 3.28 -16.94 -11.89
N CYS A 209 2.52 -16.00 -12.44
CA CYS A 209 1.69 -15.12 -11.65
C CYS A 209 0.75 -16.05 -10.87
N TYR A 210 0.87 -16.06 -9.54
CA TYR A 210 -0.22 -16.50 -8.69
C TYR A 210 -1.38 -15.52 -8.89
N ARG A 211 -2.08 -15.68 -10.00
CA ARG A 211 -3.45 -15.25 -10.17
C ARG A 211 -4.20 -16.15 -9.19
N PHE A 212 -4.56 -15.63 -8.04
CA PHE A 212 -5.52 -16.31 -7.17
C PHE A 212 -6.91 -16.05 -7.77
N PRO A 213 -7.53 -17.00 -8.50
CA PRO A 213 -8.97 -16.96 -8.65
C PRO A 213 -9.52 -17.24 -7.26
N ILE A 214 -10.01 -16.21 -6.58
CA ILE A 214 -10.89 -16.43 -5.44
C ILE A 214 -12.26 -16.73 -6.05
N GLU A 215 -12.43 -17.96 -6.53
CA GLU A 215 -13.74 -18.49 -6.90
C GLU A 215 -14.50 -18.74 -5.59
N PHE A 216 -15.44 -17.86 -5.28
CA PHE A 216 -16.41 -18.09 -4.22
C PHE A 216 -17.45 -19.08 -4.75
N SER A 217 -17.18 -20.38 -4.56
CA SER A 217 -18.18 -21.43 -4.73
C SER A 217 -19.25 -21.26 -3.64
N THR A 218 -20.43 -20.75 -4.02
CA THR A 218 -21.62 -20.79 -3.16
C THR A 218 -22.18 -22.21 -3.14
N PRO A 219 -22.35 -22.87 -1.98
CA PRO A 219 -23.09 -24.11 -1.92
C PRO A 219 -24.59 -23.78 -1.95
N THR A 220 -25.21 -24.00 -3.11
CA THR A 220 -26.66 -24.16 -3.22
C THR A 220 -27.04 -25.52 -2.64
N HIS A 221 -27.82 -25.57 -1.56
CA HIS A 221 -28.69 -26.71 -1.31
C HIS A 221 -29.84 -26.37 -0.35
N SER A 222 -30.99 -26.08 -0.94
CA SER A 222 -32.30 -26.46 -0.40
C SER A 222 -32.79 -27.66 -1.22
N ASP A 223 -32.81 -28.86 -0.64
CA ASP A 223 -34.04 -29.64 -0.47
C ASP A 223 -33.81 -31.07 0.04
N ARG A 224 -34.38 -31.30 1.23
CA ARG A 224 -35.21 -32.42 1.71
C ARG A 224 -34.99 -33.88 1.26
N ARG A 225 -34.95 -34.69 2.34
CA ARG A 225 -35.66 -35.96 2.61
C ARG A 225 -34.97 -37.30 2.30
N SER A 226 -34.66 -37.99 3.42
CA SER A 226 -35.16 -39.33 3.77
C SER A 226 -34.99 -40.46 2.75
N SER A 227 -34.05 -41.38 3.00
CA SER A 227 -34.33 -42.68 3.66
C SER A 227 -33.22 -43.71 3.42
N ARG A 228 -33.04 -44.55 4.44
CA ARG A 228 -32.66 -45.98 4.41
C ARG A 228 -31.30 -46.41 3.83
N THR A 229 -30.43 -46.74 4.78
CA THR A 229 -29.78 -48.05 4.96
C THR A 229 -29.17 -48.76 3.74
N SER A 230 -27.85 -48.90 3.75
CA SER A 230 -27.21 -50.22 3.56
C SER A 230 -25.79 -50.19 4.13
N LYS A 231 -25.52 -51.15 5.02
CA LYS A 231 -24.23 -51.44 5.64
C LYS A 231 -23.34 -52.12 4.60
N THR A 232 -22.08 -51.68 4.48
CA THR A 232 -21.03 -52.56 3.97
C THR A 232 -19.73 -52.34 4.76
N THR A 233 -19.38 -53.43 5.43
CA THR A 233 -18.24 -53.76 6.27
C THR A 233 -16.88 -53.44 5.64
N TYR A 234 -15.94 -52.90 6.43
CA TYR A 234 -14.51 -52.87 6.09
C TYR A 234 -13.73 -53.63 7.17
N GLN A 235 -13.03 -54.70 6.78
CA GLN A 235 -12.11 -55.46 7.64
C GLN A 235 -10.68 -54.88 7.54
N PRO A 236 -9.90 -54.86 8.63
CA PRO A 236 -8.51 -54.42 8.60
C PRO A 236 -7.55 -55.56 8.19
N PRO A 237 -6.44 -55.26 7.49
CA PRO A 237 -5.46 -56.28 7.12
C PRO A 237 -4.55 -56.68 8.29
N ARG A 238 -4.34 -57.99 8.42
CA ARG A 238 -3.45 -58.67 9.37
C ARG A 238 -1.98 -58.48 8.98
N ARG A 239 -1.12 -58.42 10.01
CA ARG A 239 0.35 -58.40 9.94
C ARG A 239 0.95 -59.80 9.69
N SER A 240 2.04 -59.79 8.92
CA SER A 240 3.24 -60.65 8.97
C SER A 240 3.08 -62.14 8.60
N PRO A 241 4.14 -62.80 8.08
CA PRO A 241 5.46 -62.95 8.73
C PRO A 241 6.50 -61.92 8.30
#